data_AF-V4W2L7-F1
#
_entry.id   AF-V4W2L7-F1
#
_cell.length_a   1.000
_cell.length_b   1.000
_cell.length_c   1.000
_cell.angle_alpha   90.00
_cell.angle_beta   90.00
_cell.angle_gamma   90.00
#
_symmetry.space_group_name_H-M   'P 1'
#
loop_
_entity.id
_entity.type
_entity.pdbx_description
1 polymer ?
#
loop_
_entity_poly.entity_id
_entity_poly.type
_entity_poly.pdbx_seq_one_letter_code
_entity_poly.pdbx_strand_id
1 'polypeptide(L)'
;MCVDGSDGFNLRALIQLLPVILIILLQFLPSSDPIYALSRSYPYKYKFTTERGVNFYVKSSKFEQDYPVGSVQRVRLEKQVENDYFTILAQNCRLEIQRQQWGFIKETPHCDMWQKFQYSPAW
;
A
#
# COMPACT_ATOMS: atom_id res chain seq x y z
N MET A 1 -27.89 -61.45 7.17
CA MET A 1 -26.63 -60.81 6.71
C MET A 1 -27.02 -59.61 5.88
N CYS A 2 -26.83 -58.39 6.39
CA CYS A 2 -26.90 -57.17 5.59
C CYS A 2 -25.63 -56.37 5.91
N VAL A 3 -24.93 -55.98 4.84
CA VAL A 3 -23.57 -55.46 4.81
C VAL A 3 -23.52 -54.05 5.41
N ASP A 4 -22.60 -53.82 6.35
CA ASP A 4 -22.27 -52.50 6.87
C ASP A 4 -21.86 -51.58 5.71
N GLY A 5 -22.61 -50.50 5.51
CA GLY A 5 -22.28 -49.42 4.58
C GLY A 5 -21.15 -48.58 5.14
N SER A 6 -19.91 -49.08 5.05
CA SER A 6 -18.70 -48.27 5.19
C SER A 6 -18.51 -47.38 3.95
N ASP A 7 -17.94 -46.20 4.19
CA ASP A 7 -17.48 -45.20 3.20
C ASP A 7 -18.46 -44.15 2.66
N GLY A 8 -19.41 -43.71 3.50
CA GLY A 8 -20.09 -42.43 3.33
C GLY A 8 -19.59 -41.39 4.33
N PHE A 9 -18.28 -41.07 4.38
CA PHE A 9 -17.74 -40.05 5.30
C PHE A 9 -18.34 -38.67 4.98
N ASN A 10 -19.52 -38.42 5.56
CA ASN A 10 -20.29 -37.17 5.66
C ASN A 10 -19.98 -36.08 4.60
N LEU A 11 -20.21 -36.36 3.31
CA LEU A 11 -20.13 -35.36 2.23
C LEU A 11 -20.93 -34.08 2.55
N ARG A 12 -22.08 -34.22 3.22
CA ARG A 12 -22.90 -33.08 3.69
C ARG A 12 -22.21 -32.27 4.79
N ALA A 13 -21.52 -32.92 5.74
CA ALA A 13 -20.76 -32.22 6.78
C ALA A 13 -19.53 -31.53 6.19
N LEU A 14 -18.87 -32.14 5.20
CA LEU A 14 -17.74 -31.53 4.49
C LEU A 14 -18.17 -30.26 3.74
N ILE A 15 -19.31 -30.29 3.04
CA ILE A 15 -19.90 -29.12 2.38
C ILE A 15 -20.24 -28.03 3.40
N GLN A 16 -20.75 -28.40 4.58
CA GLN A 16 -21.08 -27.44 5.63
C GLN A 16 -19.83 -26.79 6.27
N LEU A 17 -18.70 -27.51 6.30
CA LEU A 17 -17.43 -27.00 6.80
C LEU A 17 -16.63 -26.21 5.75
N LEU A 18 -16.97 -26.36 4.47
CA LEU A 18 -16.32 -25.67 3.35
C LEU A 18 -16.22 -24.13 3.53
N PRO A 19 -17.25 -23.37 3.96
CA PRO A 19 -17.11 -21.93 4.21
C PRO A 19 -16.13 -21.61 5.34
N VAL A 20 -16.08 -22.41 6.40
CA VAL A 20 -15.13 -22.23 7.50
C VAL A 20 -13.70 -22.49 7.02
N ILE A 21 -13.51 -23.56 6.25
CA ILE A 21 -12.22 -23.91 5.62
C ILE A 21 -11.78 -22.80 4.67
N LEU A 22 -12.68 -22.24 3.84
CA LEU A 22 -12.38 -21.13 2.95
C LEU A 22 -11.92 -19.88 3.72
N ILE A 23 -12.60 -19.51 4.81
CA ILE A 23 -12.18 -18.38 5.65
C ILE A 23 -10.80 -18.62 6.26
N ILE A 24 -10.55 -19.83 6.76
CA ILE A 24 -9.24 -20.22 7.31
C ILE A 24 -8.15 -20.11 6.22
N LEU A 25 -8.41 -20.62 5.02
CA LEU A 25 -7.46 -20.54 3.90
C LEU A 25 -7.20 -19.09 3.46
N LEU A 26 -8.23 -18.24 3.47
CA LEU A 26 -8.10 -16.82 3.15
C LEU A 26 -7.22 -16.07 4.17
N GLN A 27 -7.19 -16.50 5.44
CA GLN A 27 -6.28 -15.93 6.45
C GLN A 27 -4.80 -16.28 6.20
N PHE A 28 -4.53 -17.38 5.48
CA PHE A 28 -3.18 -17.79 5.10
C PHE A 28 -2.71 -17.20 3.77
N LEU A 29 -3.57 -16.48 3.03
CA LEU A 29 -3.11 -15.74 1.86
C LEU A 29 -2.17 -14.62 2.35
N PRO A 30 -0.88 -14.65 2.00
CA PRO A 30 0.02 -13.58 2.37
C PRO A 30 -0.48 -12.30 1.71
N SER A 31 -0.96 -11.36 2.51
CA SER A 31 -1.12 -9.98 2.06
C SER A 31 0.28 -9.52 1.67
N SER A 32 0.49 -9.27 0.38
CA SER A 32 1.70 -8.64 -0.14
C SER A 32 1.74 -7.20 0.34
N ASP A 33 1.99 -7.04 1.64
CA ASP A 33 2.05 -5.73 2.23
C ASP A 33 3.15 -4.93 1.54
N PRO A 34 2.89 -3.66 1.16
CA PRO A 34 3.86 -2.88 0.44
C PRO A 34 5.13 -2.69 1.27
N ILE A 35 6.28 -2.54 0.61
CA ILE A 35 7.58 -2.38 1.28
C ILE A 35 7.61 -1.06 2.08
N TYR A 36 6.86 -0.05 1.63
CA TYR A 36 6.76 1.26 2.23
C TYR A 36 5.31 1.76 2.34
N ALA A 37 5.13 2.86 3.07
CA ALA A 37 3.92 3.69 3.10
C ALA A 37 4.31 5.18 3.04
N LEU A 38 3.47 6.03 2.42
CA LEU A 38 3.71 7.48 2.35
C LEU A 38 3.34 8.23 3.64
N SER A 39 2.57 7.58 4.51
CA SER A 39 2.20 8.08 5.83
C SER A 39 2.61 7.10 6.92
N ARG A 40 2.90 7.62 8.11
CA ARG A 40 3.24 6.80 9.27
C ARG A 40 2.01 6.03 9.72
N SER A 41 2.13 4.71 9.80
CA SER A 41 1.08 3.81 10.28
C SER A 41 1.71 2.58 10.90
N TYR A 42 0.98 1.77 11.67
CA TYR A 42 1.49 0.46 12.06
C TYR A 42 1.32 -0.51 10.88
N PRO A 43 2.34 -1.25 10.42
CA PRO A 43 3.68 -1.43 11.00
C PRO A 43 4.80 -0.49 10.46
N TYR A 44 4.50 0.45 9.57
CA TYR A 44 5.43 1.41 8.94
C TYR A 44 5.88 2.56 9.86
N LYS A 45 6.92 2.30 10.67
CA LYS A 45 7.40 3.25 11.69
C LYS A 45 8.66 4.02 11.31
N TYR A 46 9.54 3.43 10.50
CA TYR A 46 10.86 3.99 10.22
C TYR A 46 10.79 4.95 9.04
N LYS A 47 11.09 6.22 9.29
CA LYS A 47 11.00 7.30 8.30
C LYS A 47 12.28 7.36 7.47
N PHE A 48 12.12 7.43 6.15
CA PHE A 48 13.14 7.70 5.16
C PHE A 48 12.69 8.85 4.26
N THR A 49 13.63 9.46 3.56
CA THR A 49 13.37 10.57 2.65
C THR A 49 14.06 10.29 1.33
N THR A 50 13.35 10.45 0.21
CA THR A 50 13.96 10.35 -1.12
C THR A 50 14.85 11.56 -1.41
N GLU A 51 15.66 11.48 -2.45
CA GLU A 51 16.49 12.61 -2.90
C GLU A 51 15.68 13.88 -3.19
N ARG A 52 14.42 13.74 -3.64
CA ARG A 52 13.50 14.86 -3.89
C ARG A 52 12.72 15.33 -2.65
N GLY A 53 13.05 14.83 -1.46
CA GLY A 53 12.44 15.27 -0.21
C GLY A 53 11.11 14.59 0.13
N VAL A 54 10.72 13.52 -0.57
CA VAL A 54 9.49 12.78 -0.27
C VAL A 54 9.71 11.86 0.92
N ASN A 55 8.92 12.04 1.98
CA ASN A 55 8.99 11.18 3.15
C ASN A 55 8.23 9.87 2.90
N PHE A 56 8.84 8.75 3.26
CA PHE A 56 8.20 7.44 3.25
C PHE A 56 8.59 6.64 4.49
N TYR A 57 7.78 5.64 4.82
CA TYR A 57 7.90 4.86 6.04
C TYR A 57 8.01 3.37 5.70
N VAL A 58 8.92 2.66 6.36
CA VAL A 58 9.12 1.22 6.17
C VAL A 58 8.92 0.48 7.49
N LYS A 59 8.75 -0.85 7.39
CA LYS A 59 8.44 -1.72 8.54
C LYS A 59 9.65 -2.04 9.42
N SER A 60 10.83 -2.14 8.81
CA SER A 60 12.05 -2.66 9.44
C SER A 60 13.15 -1.61 9.51
N SER A 61 13.92 -1.62 10.60
CA SER A 61 15.15 -0.82 10.72
C SER A 61 16.28 -1.33 9.81
N LYS A 62 16.18 -2.57 9.32
CA LYS A 62 17.18 -3.17 8.42
C LYS A 62 17.07 -2.69 6.97
N PHE A 63 16.13 -1.79 6.67
CA PHE A 63 15.88 -1.31 5.32
C PHE A 63 17.12 -0.75 4.62
N GLU A 64 18.04 -0.07 5.33
CA GLU A 64 19.29 0.40 4.72
C GLU A 64 20.27 -0.72 4.36
N GLN A 65 20.21 -1.86 5.07
CA GLN A 65 21.01 -3.04 4.75
C GLN A 65 20.42 -3.76 3.54
N ASP A 66 19.09 -3.89 3.49
CA ASP A 66 18.36 -4.55 2.41
C ASP A 66 18.35 -3.71 1.12
N TYR A 67 18.31 -2.37 1.25
CA TYR A 67 18.30 -1.39 0.16
C TYR A 67 19.35 -0.30 0.42
N PRO A 68 20.65 -0.59 0.20
CA PRO A 68 21.72 0.38 0.37
C PRO A 68 21.52 1.62 -0.50
N VAL A 69 21.92 2.78 0.02
CA VAL A 69 21.88 4.05 -0.71
C VAL A 69 22.67 3.93 -2.01
N GLY A 70 22.11 4.42 -3.11
CA GLY A 70 22.73 4.34 -4.45
C GLY A 70 22.62 2.97 -5.14
N SER A 71 22.10 1.93 -4.47
CA SER A 71 21.81 0.66 -5.14
C SER A 71 20.70 0.84 -6.18
N VAL A 72 20.74 0.05 -7.26
CA VAL A 72 19.72 0.09 -8.32
C VAL A 72 18.32 -0.19 -7.77
N GLN A 73 18.23 -1.09 -6.80
CA GLN A 73 17.00 -1.44 -6.11
C GLN A 73 16.47 -0.24 -5.31
N ARG A 74 17.36 0.46 -4.59
CA ARG A 74 16.99 1.66 -3.81
C ARG A 74 16.51 2.79 -4.71
N VAL A 75 17.24 3.10 -5.78
CA VAL A 75 16.86 4.15 -6.75
C VAL A 75 15.50 3.86 -7.39
N ARG A 76 15.25 2.60 -7.79
CA ARG A 76 13.95 2.20 -8.34
C ARG A 76 12.82 2.35 -7.33
N LEU A 77 13.06 1.96 -6.08
CA LEU A 77 12.08 2.08 -5.00
C LEU A 77 11.77 3.55 -4.70
N GLU A 78 12.77 4.41 -4.57
CA GLU A 78 12.56 5.84 -4.31
C GLU A 78 11.83 6.53 -5.48
N LYS A 79 12.18 6.18 -6.72
CA LYS A 79 11.43 6.65 -7.89
C LYS A 79 9.96 6.23 -7.85
N GLN A 80 9.68 5.02 -7.38
CA GLN A 80 8.30 4.55 -7.21
C GLN A 80 7.58 5.34 -6.11
N VAL A 81 8.23 5.55 -4.96
CA VAL A 81 7.72 6.38 -3.85
C VAL A 81 7.34 7.78 -4.35
N GLU A 82 8.21 8.40 -5.14
CA GLU A 82 7.99 9.73 -5.71
C GLU A 82 6.82 9.78 -6.69
N ASN A 83 6.69 8.77 -7.55
CA ASN A 83 5.58 8.67 -8.49
C ASN A 83 4.24 8.48 -7.77
N ASP A 84 4.21 7.64 -6.74
CA ASP A 84 3.01 7.41 -5.93
C ASP A 84 2.61 8.69 -5.18
N TYR A 85 3.59 9.38 -4.60
CA TYR A 85 3.37 10.67 -3.94
C TYR A 85 2.80 11.71 -4.90
N PHE A 86 3.39 11.84 -6.09
CA PHE A 86 2.89 12.73 -7.14
C PHE A 86 1.45 12.40 -7.54
N THR A 87 1.13 11.10 -7.67
CA THR A 87 -0.21 10.64 -8.02
C THR A 87 -1.24 11.04 -6.97
N ILE A 88 -0.91 10.87 -5.69
CA ILE A 88 -1.78 11.28 -4.57
C ILE A 88 -1.97 12.79 -4.57
N LEU A 89 -0.90 13.57 -4.75
CA LEU A 89 -0.99 15.03 -4.83
C LEU A 89 -1.89 15.48 -5.98
N ALA A 90 -1.76 14.87 -7.16
CA ALA A 90 -2.59 15.16 -8.32
C ALA A 90 -4.07 14.87 -8.06
N GLN A 91 -4.37 13.73 -7.43
CA GLN A 91 -5.74 13.34 -7.06
C GLN A 91 -6.34 14.31 -6.04
N ASN A 92 -5.60 14.62 -4.98
CA ASN A 92 -6.05 15.57 -3.95
C ASN A 92 -6.25 16.97 -4.52
N CYS A 93 -5.35 17.44 -5.39
CA CYS A 93 -5.49 18.72 -6.06
C CYS A 93 -6.78 18.79 -6.89
N ARG A 94 -7.12 17.73 -7.64
CA ARG A 94 -8.40 17.69 -8.38
C ARG A 94 -9.61 17.83 -7.46
N LEU A 95 -9.59 17.16 -6.30
CA LEU A 95 -10.65 17.27 -5.30
C LEU A 95 -10.73 18.67 -4.68
N GLU A 96 -9.59 19.31 -4.45
CA GLU A 96 -9.51 20.68 -3.95
C GLU A 96 -10.10 21.68 -4.97
N ILE A 97 -9.68 21.63 -6.23
CA ILE A 97 -10.22 22.48 -7.30
C ILE A 97 -11.74 22.27 -7.41
N GLN A 98 -12.19 21.01 -7.36
CA GLN A 98 -13.62 20.73 -7.36
C GLN A 98 -14.31 21.45 -6.20
N ARG A 99 -13.82 21.36 -4.95
CA ARG A 99 -14.45 22.04 -3.80
C ARG A 99 -14.36 23.58 -3.88
N GLN A 100 -13.28 24.11 -4.45
CA GLN A 100 -13.08 25.55 -4.62
C GLN A 100 -14.11 26.16 -5.56
N GLN A 101 -14.50 25.44 -6.62
CA GLN A 101 -15.52 25.89 -7.57
C GLN A 101 -16.90 26.10 -6.94
N TRP A 102 -17.22 25.38 -5.87
CA TRP A 102 -18.47 25.54 -5.11
C TRP A 102 -18.35 26.58 -3.99
N GLY A 103 -17.19 27.23 -3.85
CA GLY A 103 -16.91 28.24 -2.83
C GLY A 103 -16.65 27.66 -1.43
N PHE A 104 -16.48 26.34 -1.28
CA PHE A 104 -16.30 25.71 0.04
C PHE A 104 -14.90 25.91 0.64
N ILE A 105 -13.89 26.15 -0.20
CA ILE A 105 -12.49 26.32 0.23
C ILE A 105 -11.81 27.42 -0.59
N LYS A 106 -10.86 28.15 0.03
CA LYS A 106 -10.03 29.16 -0.64
C LYS A 106 -8.60 28.67 -0.91
N GLU A 107 -8.10 27.75 -0.10
CA GLU A 107 -6.73 27.25 -0.16
C GLU A 107 -6.67 25.88 -0.84
N THR A 108 -5.66 25.67 -1.68
CA THR A 108 -5.42 24.42 -2.43
C THR A 108 -4.01 23.89 -2.16
N PRO A 109 -3.68 23.51 -0.91
CA PRO A 109 -2.33 23.17 -0.51
C PRO A 109 -1.77 21.96 -1.27
N HIS A 110 -2.59 20.97 -1.64
CA HIS A 110 -2.11 19.83 -2.41
C HIS A 110 -1.82 20.22 -3.86
N CYS A 111 -2.57 21.15 -4.44
CA CYS A 111 -2.23 21.74 -5.74
C CYS A 111 -0.90 22.50 -5.70
N ASP A 112 -0.66 23.30 -4.66
CA ASP A 112 0.60 24.05 -4.53
C ASP A 112 1.80 23.10 -4.40
N MET A 113 1.65 22.04 -3.62
CA MET A 113 2.68 21.00 -3.47
C MET A 113 2.88 20.22 -4.77
N TRP A 114 1.81 19.85 -5.46
CA TRP A 114 1.85 19.16 -6.74
C TRP A 114 2.64 19.96 -7.78
N GLN A 115 2.32 21.26 -7.88
CA GLN A 115 2.98 22.17 -8.80
C GLN A 115 4.48 22.32 -8.47
N LYS A 116 4.85 22.52 -7.21
CA LYS A 116 6.25 22.59 -6.78
C LYS A 116 7.00 21.30 -7.11
N PHE A 117 6.39 20.15 -6.89
CA PHE A 117 7.01 18.86 -7.18
C PHE A 117 7.21 18.67 -8.69
N GLN A 118 6.26 19.10 -9.52
CA GLN A 118 6.38 19.05 -10.98
C GLN A 118 7.55 19.89 -11.51
N TYR A 119 7.80 21.07 -10.93
CA TYR A 119 8.86 21.97 -11.37
C TYR A 119 10.25 21.68 -10.80
N SER A 120 10.39 20.72 -9.88
CA SER A 120 11.68 20.31 -9.33
C SER A 120 12.10 18.95 -9.93
N PRO A 121 12.70 18.92 -11.14
CA PRO A 121 13.10 17.67 -11.79
C PRO A 121 14.11 16.88 -10.94
N ALA A 122 14.03 15.54 -11.03
CA ALA A 122 15.06 14.65 -10.50
C ALA A 122 16.31 14.82 -11.37
N TRP A 123 17.46 15.11 -10.76
CA TRP A 123 18.74 15.30 -11.44
C TRP A 123 19.38 13.95 -11.74
#